data_AF-A0A5N6SZ02-F1
#
_entry.id   AF-A0A5N6SZ02-F1
#
_cell.length_a   1.000
_cell.length_b   1.000
_cell.length_c   1.000
_cell.angle_alpha   90.00
_cell.angle_beta   90.00
_cell.angle_gamma   90.00
#
_symmetry.space_group_name_H-M   'P 1'
#
loop_
_entity.id
_entity.type
_entity.pdbx_description
1 polymer ?
#
loop_
_entity_poly.entity_id
_entity_poly.type
_entity_poly.pdbx_seq_one_letter_code
_entity_poly.pdbx_strand_id
1 'polypeptide(L)'
;MLFRSTLLSAIALLAAHQVVGAAVEAPRSIGHIEIATSPYYACNCPNNCSHKKGSGCKYYSGPSDNSKVISGKCEYQGSSLNCIAK
;
A
#
# COMPACT_ATOMS: atom_id res chain seq x y z
N MET A 1 32.82 -16.41 -49.15
CA MET A 1 32.36 -16.97 -47.85
C MET A 1 31.61 -15.88 -47.10
N LEU A 2 30.29 -15.78 -47.29
CA LEU A 2 29.46 -14.72 -46.68
C LEU A 2 28.10 -15.30 -46.24
N PHE A 3 28.13 -16.51 -45.68
CA PHE A 3 26.94 -17.30 -45.36
C PHE A 3 27.08 -18.01 -44.00
N ARG A 4 27.60 -17.37 -42.94
CA ARG A 4 27.71 -18.05 -41.61
C ARG A 4 27.56 -17.20 -40.35
N SER A 5 27.14 -15.94 -40.39
CA SER A 5 27.29 -15.06 -39.21
C SER A 5 26.01 -14.54 -38.55
N THR A 6 24.81 -14.96 -38.95
CA THR A 6 23.54 -14.37 -38.45
C THR A 6 22.82 -15.17 -37.35
N LEU A 7 23.39 -16.25 -36.83
CA LEU A 7 22.65 -17.23 -36.00
C LEU A 7 23.03 -17.28 -34.51
N LEU A 8 23.66 -16.22 -33.97
CA LEU A 8 24.07 -16.19 -32.56
C LEU A 8 23.40 -15.10 -31.70
N SER A 9 22.31 -14.47 -32.16
CA SER A 9 21.74 -13.28 -31.49
C SER A 9 20.46 -13.49 -30.69
N ALA A 10 19.89 -14.70 -30.58
CA ALA A 10 18.52 -14.86 -30.04
C ALA A 10 18.42 -15.43 -28.61
N ILE A 11 19.50 -15.92 -27.99
CA ILE A 11 19.40 -16.69 -26.73
C ILE A 11 19.66 -15.82 -25.48
N ALA A 12 20.27 -14.64 -25.61
CA ALA A 12 20.60 -13.78 -24.46
C ALA A 12 19.38 -13.03 -23.85
N LEU A 13 18.23 -12.98 -24.54
CA LEU A 13 17.07 -12.18 -24.12
C LEU A 13 16.09 -12.92 -23.18
N LEU A 14 16.28 -14.22 -22.91
CA LEU A 14 15.32 -15.00 -22.14
C LEU A 14 15.51 -15.00 -20.61
N ALA A 15 16.58 -14.39 -20.08
CA ALA A 15 16.92 -14.51 -18.65
C ALA A 15 16.48 -13.33 -17.75
N ALA A 16 15.72 -12.35 -18.25
CA ALA A 16 15.40 -11.13 -17.49
C ALA A 16 14.02 -11.11 -16.80
N HIS A 17 13.18 -12.15 -16.95
CA HIS A 17 11.76 -12.06 -16.55
C HIS A 17 11.39 -12.69 -15.19
N GLN A 18 12.36 -13.06 -14.36
CA GLN A 18 12.06 -13.60 -13.03
C GLN A 18 12.35 -12.56 -11.95
N VAL A 19 11.71 -11.38 -12.02
CA VAL A 19 11.56 -10.55 -10.81
C VAL A 19 10.64 -11.31 -9.89
N VAL A 20 11.26 -11.99 -8.92
CA VAL A 20 10.62 -12.63 -7.78
C VAL A 20 9.75 -11.58 -7.11
N GLY A 21 8.47 -11.56 -7.46
CA GLY A 21 7.41 -10.98 -6.65
C GLY A 21 7.25 -11.85 -5.42
N ALA A 22 8.22 -11.77 -4.50
CA ALA A 22 8.00 -12.20 -3.14
C ALA A 22 6.88 -11.31 -2.62
N ALA A 23 5.66 -11.85 -2.58
CA ALA A 23 4.63 -11.34 -1.69
C ALA A 23 5.23 -11.43 -0.30
N VAL A 24 5.82 -10.32 0.16
CA VAL A 24 6.28 -10.20 1.53
C VAL A 24 5.00 -10.24 2.35
N GLU A 25 4.68 -11.39 2.91
CA GLU A 25 3.71 -11.45 4.00
C GLU A 25 4.31 -10.62 5.13
N ALA A 26 3.98 -9.33 5.15
CA ALA A 26 4.34 -8.44 6.23
C ALA A 26 3.83 -9.09 7.53
N PRO A 27 4.71 -9.35 8.51
CA PRO A 27 4.32 -10.03 9.73
C PRO A 27 3.19 -9.25 10.39
N ARG A 28 2.02 -9.91 10.47
CA ARG A 28 0.88 -9.39 11.20
C ARG A 28 1.22 -9.37 12.68
N SER A 29 1.15 -8.17 13.26
CA SER A 29 1.01 -7.88 14.70
C SER A 29 2.27 -7.87 15.58
N ILE A 30 2.85 -6.67 15.72
CA ILE A 30 3.27 -6.11 17.02
C ILE A 30 2.89 -4.64 17.01
N GLY A 31 1.75 -4.25 17.60
CA GLY A 31 1.50 -2.90 18.16
C GLY A 31 1.91 -1.63 17.40
N HIS A 32 2.17 -1.65 16.09
CA HIS A 32 2.45 -0.46 15.32
C HIS A 32 1.12 0.20 15.03
N ILE A 33 0.91 1.38 15.60
CA ILE A 33 -0.13 2.30 15.13
C ILE A 33 0.29 2.70 13.70
N GLU A 34 -0.03 1.87 12.71
CA GLU A 34 0.20 2.21 11.32
C GLU A 34 -0.68 3.41 10.99
N ILE A 35 -0.03 4.53 10.67
CA ILE A 35 -0.71 5.72 10.18
C ILE A 35 -1.24 5.38 8.79
N ALA A 36 -2.55 5.50 8.59
CA ALA A 36 -3.16 5.15 7.32
C ALA A 36 -2.71 6.09 6.19
N THR A 37 -2.72 5.59 4.97
CA THR A 37 -2.38 6.39 3.78
C THR A 37 -3.50 7.34 3.36
N SER A 38 -4.73 7.12 3.84
CA SER A 38 -5.88 7.97 3.52
C SER A 38 -6.89 8.03 4.67
N PRO A 39 -7.77 9.05 4.69
CA PRO A 39 -8.87 9.15 5.64
C PRO A 39 -9.77 7.91 5.67
N TYR A 40 -9.99 7.28 4.52
CA TYR A 40 -10.87 6.12 4.38
C TYR A 40 -10.22 4.88 4.98
N TYR A 41 -8.96 4.58 4.62
CA TYR A 41 -8.27 3.39 5.14
C TYR A 41 -8.01 3.46 6.64
N ALA A 42 -8.02 4.67 7.23
CA ALA A 42 -7.93 4.86 8.68
C ALA A 42 -9.15 4.33 9.47
N CYS A 43 -10.27 4.08 8.78
CA CYS A 43 -11.54 3.71 9.40
C CYS A 43 -12.20 2.45 8.81
N ASN A 44 -11.62 1.87 7.75
CA ASN A 44 -12.23 0.74 7.04
C ASN A 44 -11.22 -0.40 6.84
N CYS A 45 -11.74 -1.55 6.41
CA CYS A 45 -10.94 -2.68 5.96
C CYS A 45 -10.01 -2.32 4.78
N PRO A 46 -8.87 -3.02 4.63
CA PRO A 46 -8.47 -4.24 5.38
C PRO A 46 -7.78 -3.96 6.73
N ASN A 47 -7.31 -2.74 6.96
CA ASN A 47 -6.43 -2.44 8.11
C ASN A 47 -7.21 -2.15 9.39
N ASN A 48 -8.41 -1.56 9.29
CA ASN A 48 -9.17 -1.06 10.44
C ASN A 48 -10.60 -1.65 10.48
N CYS A 49 -10.75 -2.94 10.19
CA CYS A 49 -12.05 -3.61 10.14
C CYS A 49 -12.88 -3.56 11.45
N SER A 50 -12.23 -3.37 12.60
CA SER A 50 -12.90 -3.23 13.91
C SER A 50 -13.24 -1.79 14.27
N HIS A 51 -12.82 -0.81 13.45
CA HIS A 51 -13.16 0.59 13.66
C HIS A 51 -14.65 0.82 13.38
N LYS A 52 -15.27 1.65 14.22
CA LYS A 52 -16.66 2.05 14.13
C LYS A 52 -16.74 3.57 14.25
N LYS A 53 -17.94 4.14 14.09
CA LYS A 53 -18.18 5.55 14.36
C LYS A 53 -17.63 5.94 15.75
N GLY A 54 -16.85 7.02 15.82
CA GLY A 54 -16.19 7.51 17.02
C GLY A 54 -14.83 6.88 17.34
N SER A 55 -14.40 5.82 16.63
CA SER A 55 -13.05 5.25 16.76
C SER A 55 -12.00 6.32 16.46
N GLY A 56 -10.89 6.28 17.20
CA GLY A 56 -9.73 7.12 16.89
C GLY A 56 -9.07 6.69 15.60
N CYS A 57 -8.66 7.65 14.78
CA CYS A 57 -8.03 7.39 13.49
C CYS A 57 -6.88 8.36 13.24
N LYS A 58 -5.90 7.92 12.45
CA LYS A 58 -4.77 8.74 12.01
C LYS A 58 -4.42 8.42 10.55
N TYR A 59 -4.06 9.44 9.77
CA TYR A 59 -3.62 9.27 8.39
C TYR A 59 -2.60 10.33 7.97
N TYR A 60 -1.82 10.05 6.94
CA TYR A 60 -0.88 11.00 6.34
C TYR A 60 -1.62 12.03 5.47
N SER A 61 -1.27 13.31 5.57
CA SER A 61 -1.84 14.39 4.75
C SER A 61 -1.40 14.36 3.28
N GLY A 62 -0.50 13.44 2.91
CA GLY A 62 0.11 13.32 1.60
C GLY A 62 0.64 11.91 1.37
N PRO A 63 1.15 11.61 0.16
CA PRO A 63 1.52 10.25 -0.25
C PRO A 63 2.83 9.74 0.38
N SER A 64 3.64 10.62 0.98
CA SER A 64 4.87 10.23 1.68
C SER A 64 4.60 9.98 3.15
N ASP A 65 5.26 8.97 3.69
CA ASP A 65 5.46 8.71 5.12
C ASP A 65 6.06 9.89 5.92
N ASN A 66 6.72 10.85 5.27
CA ASN A 66 7.19 12.10 5.88
C ASN A 66 6.12 13.20 5.90
N SER A 67 4.94 12.95 5.33
CA SER A 67 3.84 13.92 5.32
C SER A 67 3.30 14.12 6.74
N LYS A 68 2.66 15.27 6.97
CA LYS A 68 2.04 15.56 8.27
C LYS A 68 1.02 14.49 8.62
N VAL A 69 1.08 13.98 9.84
CA VAL A 69 0.06 13.07 10.37
C VAL A 69 -1.14 13.86 10.88
N ILE A 70 -2.32 13.52 10.40
CA ILE A 70 -3.60 14.07 10.85
C ILE A 70 -4.25 13.05 11.78
N SER A 71 -4.75 13.50 12.93
CA SER A 71 -5.47 12.69 13.91
C SER A 71 -6.93 13.12 14.01
N GLY A 72 -7.83 12.17 14.23
CA GLY A 72 -9.26 12.42 14.11
C GLY A 72 -10.16 11.41 14.81
N LYS A 73 -11.42 11.37 14.37
CA LYS A 73 -12.39 10.32 14.66
C LYS A 73 -13.05 9.82 13.38
N CYS A 74 -13.37 8.53 13.35
CA CYS A 74 -14.14 7.94 12.28
C CYS A 74 -15.60 8.42 12.36
N GLU A 75 -16.10 9.06 11.32
CA GLU A 75 -17.49 9.50 11.21
C GLU A 75 -18.06 9.06 9.87
N TYR A 76 -19.39 8.89 9.78
CA TYR A 76 -20.03 8.54 8.52
C TYR A 76 -20.02 9.73 7.57
N GLN A 77 -19.49 9.52 6.37
CA GLN A 77 -19.69 10.39 5.21
C GLN A 77 -20.37 9.57 4.12
N GLY A 78 -21.69 9.74 3.98
CA GLY A 78 -22.51 8.86 3.15
C GLY A 78 -22.60 7.45 3.75
N SER A 79 -22.29 6.43 2.96
CA SER A 79 -22.35 5.01 3.37
C SER A 79 -21.05 4.47 3.97
N SER A 80 -19.98 5.26 4.01
CA SER A 80 -18.66 4.83 4.49
C SER A 80 -18.21 5.62 5.73
N LEU A 81 -17.38 5.00 6.57
CA LEU A 81 -16.69 5.70 7.64
C LEU A 81 -15.46 6.42 7.08
N ASN A 82 -15.21 7.63 7.54
CA ASN A 82 -14.05 8.41 7.12
C ASN A 82 -13.43 9.12 8.32
N CYS A 83 -12.10 9.26 8.33
CA CYS A 83 -11.42 9.95 9.40
C CYS A 83 -11.58 11.47 9.29
N ILE A 84 -12.25 12.08 10.26
CA ILE A 84 -12.43 13.54 10.32
C ILE A 84 -11.46 14.11 11.34
N ALA A 85 -10.64 15.08 10.90
CA ALA A 85 -9.68 15.77 11.77
C ALA A 85 -10.39 16.43 12.97
N LYS A 86 -9.74 16.41 14.13
CA LYS A 86 -10.16 17.16 15.32
C LYS A 86 -9.40 18.46 15.47
#